data_AF-A0A366FMJ0-F1
#
_entry.id   AF-A0A366FMJ0-F1
#
_cell.length_a   1.000
_cell.length_b   1.000
_cell.length_c   1.000
_cell.angle_alpha   90.00
_cell.angle_beta   90.00
_cell.angle_gamma   90.00
#
_symmetry.space_group_name_H-M   'P 1'
#
loop_
_entity.id
_entity.type
_entity.pdbx_description
1 polymer ?
#
loop_
_entity_poly.entity_id
_entity_poly.type
_entity_poly.pdbx_seq_one_letter_code
_entity_poly.pdbx_strand_id
1 'polypeptide(L)'
;MSDETFPIALGGKSWALPHLPFRAIKAIQPALYDVYVAAGGPAMASDAVARLAEADLERLAEATWRAVAQVDPAVTFADFLDLPFSVGDLIQAFPSVARAAGLRAATNATAEASPEMGKSITTP
;
A
#
# COMPACT_ATOMS: atom_id res chain seq x y z
N MET A 1 16.37 -2.23 13.92
CA MET A 1 15.21 -2.30 13.01
C MET A 1 15.75 -1.99 11.63
N SER A 2 15.55 -2.86 10.65
CA SER A 2 16.15 -2.70 9.33
C SER A 2 15.68 -1.42 8.65
N ASP A 3 16.60 -0.64 8.09
CA ASP A 3 16.36 0.51 7.20
C ASP A 3 15.78 0.06 5.84
N GLU A 4 14.78 -0.81 5.87
CA GLU A 4 14.12 -1.27 4.66
C GLU A 4 13.35 -0.10 4.04
N THR A 5 13.61 0.15 2.76
CA THR A 5 12.92 1.16 1.97
C THR A 5 12.33 0.55 0.72
N PHE A 6 11.20 1.09 0.29
CA PHE A 6 10.41 0.66 -0.85
C PHE A 6 10.50 1.74 -1.93
N PRO A 7 11.32 1.53 -2.98
CA PRO A 7 11.53 2.54 -4.00
C PRO A 7 10.25 2.72 -4.85
N ILE A 8 9.95 3.97 -5.16
CA ILE A 8 8.95 4.37 -6.16
C ILE A 8 9.58 5.37 -7.11
N ALA A 9 9.23 5.27 -8.40
CA ALA A 9 9.65 6.21 -9.42
C ALA A 9 8.41 6.63 -10.23
N LEU A 10 8.12 7.93 -10.26
CA LEU A 10 6.98 8.50 -10.98
C LEU A 10 7.40 9.82 -11.62
N GLY A 11 7.11 9.99 -12.92
CA GLY A 11 7.25 11.28 -13.61
C GLY A 11 8.66 11.86 -13.55
N GLY A 12 9.69 11.01 -13.62
CA GLY A 12 11.10 11.41 -13.53
C GLY A 12 11.60 11.72 -12.12
N LYS A 13 10.76 11.58 -11.09
CA LYS A 13 11.14 11.67 -9.68
C LYS A 13 11.23 10.28 -9.04
N SER A 14 12.00 10.17 -7.97
CA SER A 14 12.12 8.93 -7.21
C SER A 14 12.13 9.20 -5.71
N TRP A 15 11.44 8.35 -4.97
CA TRP A 15 11.40 8.38 -3.52
C TRP A 15 11.68 7.00 -2.95
N ALA A 16 12.28 6.95 -1.77
CA ALA A 16 12.50 5.73 -1.01
C ALA A 16 11.55 5.75 0.20
N LEU A 17 10.44 5.02 0.12
CA LEU A 17 9.44 5.01 1.19
C LEU A 17 9.94 4.12 2.34
N PRO A 18 10.02 4.59 3.58
CA PRO A 18 10.23 3.72 4.73
C PRO A 18 8.93 2.97 5.06
N HIS A 19 8.99 2.11 6.06
CA HIS A 19 7.79 1.69 6.78
C HIS A 19 7.05 2.92 7.32
N LEU A 20 5.79 3.07 6.93
CA LEU A 20 5.00 4.25 7.28
C LEU A 20 4.57 4.20 8.75
N PRO A 21 4.50 5.35 9.44
CA PRO A 21 3.94 5.37 10.78
C PRO A 21 2.46 4.97 10.75
N PHE A 22 1.98 4.33 11.82
CA PHE A 22 0.61 3.80 11.91
C PHE A 22 -0.48 4.85 11.59
N ARG A 23 -0.25 6.12 11.94
CA ARG A 23 -1.14 7.22 11.56
C ARG A 23 -1.27 7.38 10.04
N ALA A 24 -0.16 7.31 9.30
CA ALA A 24 -0.15 7.40 7.85
C ALA A 24 -0.79 6.15 7.24
N ILE A 25 -0.51 4.96 7.79
CA ILE A 25 -1.14 3.70 7.38
C ILE A 25 -2.66 3.82 7.44
N LYS A 26 -3.22 4.22 8.59
CA LYS A 26 -4.68 4.39 8.75
C LYS A 26 -5.29 5.37 7.74
N ALA A 27 -4.52 6.35 7.28
CA ALA A 27 -5.00 7.37 6.36
C ALA A 27 -5.03 6.91 4.89
N ILE A 28 -4.30 5.85 4.53
CA ILE A 28 -4.20 5.36 3.14
C ILE A 28 -4.70 3.93 2.96
N GLN A 29 -4.69 3.11 4.02
CA GLN A 29 -5.05 1.69 3.97
C GLN A 29 -6.44 1.44 3.36
N PRO A 30 -7.51 2.20 3.67
CA PRO A 30 -8.81 1.98 3.05
C PRO A 30 -8.75 2.13 1.53
N ALA A 31 -8.14 3.21 1.04
CA ALA A 31 -7.98 3.46 -0.39
C ALA A 31 -7.15 2.37 -1.08
N LEU A 32 -6.03 1.95 -0.46
CA LEU A 32 -5.20 0.87 -1.01
C LEU A 32 -5.95 -0.46 -1.06
N TYR A 33 -6.77 -0.78 -0.06
CA TYR A 33 -7.55 -2.00 -0.03
C TYR A 33 -8.67 -2.00 -1.07
N ASP A 34 -9.39 -0.88 -1.23
CA ASP A 34 -10.44 -0.76 -2.25
C ASP A 34 -9.86 -0.93 -3.66
N VAL A 35 -8.74 -0.27 -3.95
CA VAL A 35 -8.02 -0.41 -5.22
C VAL A 35 -7.52 -1.84 -5.42
N TYR A 36 -6.98 -2.48 -4.37
CA TYR A 36 -6.56 -3.87 -4.42
C TYR A 36 -7.71 -4.80 -4.79
N VAL A 37 -8.88 -4.64 -4.17
CA VAL A 37 -10.08 -5.44 -4.46
C VAL A 37 -10.57 -5.19 -5.89
N ALA A 38 -10.65 -3.93 -6.31
CA ALA A 38 -11.06 -3.53 -7.65
C ALA A 38 -10.13 -4.11 -8.74
N ALA A 39 -8.83 -4.19 -8.44
CA ALA A 39 -7.81 -4.76 -9.32
C ALA A 39 -7.77 -6.31 -9.31
N GLY A 40 -8.68 -6.98 -8.61
CA GLY A 40 -8.73 -8.46 -8.57
C GLY A 40 -7.83 -9.09 -7.49
N GLY A 41 -7.36 -8.30 -6.53
CA GLY A 41 -6.68 -8.77 -5.33
C GLY A 41 -5.33 -9.45 -5.59
N PRO A 42 -5.08 -10.66 -5.06
CA PRO A 42 -3.77 -11.33 -5.18
C PRO A 42 -3.36 -11.63 -6.63
N ALA A 43 -4.33 -11.62 -7.55
CA ALA A 43 -4.14 -11.87 -8.97
C ALA A 43 -3.91 -10.59 -9.79
N MET A 44 -3.56 -9.47 -9.14
CA MET A 44 -3.32 -8.18 -9.81
C MET A 44 -2.21 -8.31 -10.87
N ALA A 45 -2.63 -8.49 -12.12
CA ALA A 45 -1.79 -8.50 -13.30
C ALA A 45 -1.85 -7.14 -14.00
N SER A 46 -0.97 -6.90 -14.98
CA SER A 46 -0.99 -5.68 -15.81
C SER A 46 -2.34 -5.46 -16.52
N ASP A 47 -3.17 -6.50 -16.68
CA ASP A 47 -4.49 -6.41 -17.28
C ASP A 47 -5.55 -5.88 -16.31
N ALA A 48 -5.28 -5.91 -15.00
CA ALA A 48 -6.17 -5.39 -13.96
C ALA A 48 -6.34 -3.86 -14.05
N VAL A 49 -5.36 -3.17 -14.66
CA VAL A 49 -5.39 -1.73 -14.91
C VAL A 49 -6.61 -1.31 -15.73
N ALA A 50 -6.99 -2.11 -16.73
CA ALA A 50 -8.12 -1.83 -17.60
C ALA A 50 -9.49 -1.92 -16.89
N ARG A 51 -9.52 -2.47 -15.67
CA ARG A 51 -10.75 -2.65 -14.88
C ARG A 51 -10.94 -1.57 -13.81
N LEU A 52 -9.91 -0.77 -13.54
CA LEU A 52 -10.00 0.29 -12.55
C LEU A 52 -10.84 1.44 -13.10
N ALA A 53 -11.80 1.89 -12.30
CA ALA A 53 -12.54 3.10 -12.63
C ALA A 53 -11.67 4.34 -12.36
N GLU A 54 -12.04 5.47 -12.94
CA GLU A 54 -11.37 6.76 -12.72
C GLU A 54 -11.24 7.08 -11.21
N ALA A 55 -12.31 6.85 -10.44
CA ALA A 55 -12.31 7.05 -8.99
C ALA A 55 -11.30 6.16 -8.25
N ASP A 56 -10.97 4.97 -8.76
CA ASP A 56 -9.96 4.10 -8.16
C ASP A 56 -8.54 4.61 -8.45
N LEU A 57 -8.33 5.18 -9.64
CA LEU A 57 -7.08 5.82 -10.02
C LEU A 57 -6.82 7.08 -9.20
N GLU A 58 -7.84 7.90 -8.97
CA GLU A 58 -7.75 9.08 -8.09
C GLU A 58 -7.37 8.67 -6.66
N ARG A 59 -8.04 7.64 -6.10
CA ARG A 59 -7.71 7.12 -4.77
C ARG A 59 -6.30 6.57 -4.70
N LEU A 60 -5.84 5.87 -5.74
CA LEU A 60 -4.48 5.36 -5.82
C LEU A 60 -3.45 6.50 -5.87
N ALA A 61 -3.71 7.53 -6.67
CA ALA A 61 -2.86 8.72 -6.76
C ALA A 61 -2.79 9.44 -5.40
N GLU A 62 -3.92 9.63 -4.73
CA GLU A 62 -3.98 10.26 -3.41
C GLU A 62 -3.23 9.42 -2.35
N ALA A 63 -3.44 8.11 -2.31
CA ALA A 63 -2.74 7.22 -1.38
C ALA A 63 -1.23 7.25 -1.59
N THR A 64 -0.80 7.25 -2.85
CA THR A 64 0.62 7.33 -3.24
C THR A 64 1.23 8.67 -2.83
N TRP A 65 0.54 9.78 -3.10
CA TRP A 65 0.97 11.10 -2.65
C TRP A 65 1.07 11.19 -1.13
N ARG A 66 0.08 10.69 -0.37
CA ARG A 66 0.12 10.71 1.09
C ARG A 66 1.31 9.93 1.66
N ALA A 67 1.72 8.86 0.99
CA ALA A 67 2.93 8.12 1.34
C ALA A 67 4.20 8.93 1.00
N VAL A 68 4.28 9.53 -0.20
CA VAL A 68 5.38 10.42 -0.60
C VAL A 68 5.53 11.60 0.35
N ALA A 69 4.43 12.23 0.76
CA ALA A 69 4.43 13.36 1.67
C ALA A 69 5.01 13.04 3.07
N GLN A 70 5.16 11.76 3.44
CA GLN A 70 5.87 11.38 4.67
C GLN A 70 7.39 11.53 4.54
N VAL A 71 7.94 11.43 3.33
CA VAL A 71 9.38 11.53 3.06
C VAL A 71 9.77 12.84 2.39
N ASP A 72 8.83 13.44 1.67
CA ASP A 72 9.01 14.71 0.97
C ASP A 72 7.81 15.64 1.25
N PRO A 73 7.77 16.28 2.43
CA PRO A 73 6.64 17.12 2.84
C PRO A 73 6.45 18.39 1.99
N ALA A 74 7.43 18.74 1.15
CA ALA A 74 7.36 19.90 0.28
C ALA A 74 6.50 19.64 -0.96
N VAL A 75 6.26 18.38 -1.33
CA VAL A 75 5.42 18.02 -2.49
C VAL A 75 3.95 18.20 -2.14
N THR A 76 3.32 19.21 -2.73
CA THR A 76 1.87 19.38 -2.63
C THR A 76 1.15 18.34 -3.48
N PHE A 77 -0.14 18.12 -3.22
CA PHE A 77 -0.93 17.19 -4.03
C PHE A 77 -1.06 17.66 -5.49
N ALA A 78 -1.18 18.98 -5.71
CA ALA A 78 -1.22 19.55 -7.05
C ALA A 78 0.10 19.30 -7.80
N ASP A 79 1.24 19.60 -7.18
CA ASP A 79 2.55 19.36 -7.79
C ASP A 79 2.81 17.87 -8.08
N PHE A 80 2.25 16.98 -7.27
CA PHE A 80 2.31 15.55 -7.50
C PHE A 80 1.50 15.16 -8.75
N LEU A 81 0.28 15.66 -8.91
CA LEU A 81 -0.57 15.36 -10.05
C LEU A 81 -0.06 15.98 -11.37
N ASP A 82 0.68 17.08 -11.29
CA ASP A 82 1.32 17.72 -12.45
C ASP A 82 2.59 16.99 -12.94
N LEU A 83 3.02 15.93 -12.25
CA LEU A 83 4.14 15.11 -12.70
C LEU A 83 3.79 14.35 -13.98
N PRO A 84 4.75 14.17 -14.91
CA PRO A 84 4.51 13.49 -16.19
C PRO A 84 4.53 11.95 -16.02
N PHE A 85 3.71 11.41 -15.12
CA PHE A 85 3.52 9.96 -14.99
C PHE A 85 2.22 9.50 -15.64
N SER A 86 2.22 8.24 -16.06
CA SER A 86 1.06 7.53 -16.58
C SER A 86 0.33 6.75 -15.48
N VAL A 87 -0.89 6.31 -15.79
CA VAL A 87 -1.63 5.37 -14.93
C VAL A 87 -0.85 4.08 -14.68
N GLY A 88 -0.10 3.61 -15.69
CA GLY A 88 0.76 2.43 -15.56
C GLY A 88 1.84 2.61 -14.49
N ASP A 89 2.41 3.81 -14.38
CA ASP A 89 3.44 4.12 -13.39
C ASP A 89 2.88 4.09 -11.96
N LEU A 90 1.68 4.65 -11.74
CA LEU A 90 0.98 4.57 -10.44
C LEU A 90 0.75 3.12 -10.00
N ILE A 91 0.39 2.26 -10.95
CA ILE A 91 0.10 0.86 -10.67
C ILE A 91 1.38 0.08 -10.41
N GLN A 92 2.48 0.40 -11.11
CA GLN A 92 3.79 -0.15 -10.80
C GLN A 92 4.32 0.32 -9.44
N ALA A 93 3.94 1.52 -8.98
CA ALA A 93 4.28 2.02 -7.65
C ALA A 93 3.43 1.40 -6.53
N PHE A 94 2.22 0.92 -6.82
CA PHE A 94 1.28 0.38 -5.84
C PHE A 94 1.90 -0.69 -4.91
N PRO A 95 2.63 -1.72 -5.38
CA PRO A 95 3.24 -2.71 -4.49
C PRO A 95 4.23 -2.12 -3.48
N SER A 96 5.00 -1.11 -3.87
CA SER A 96 5.93 -0.41 -2.97
C SER A 96 5.17 0.39 -1.92
N VAL A 97 4.12 1.11 -2.31
CA VAL A 97 3.25 1.87 -1.38
C VAL A 97 2.52 0.92 -0.42
N ALA A 98 2.00 -0.20 -0.92
CA ALA A 98 1.32 -1.22 -0.12
C ALA A 98 2.27 -1.84 0.92
N ARG A 99 3.51 -2.19 0.53
CA ARG A 99 4.52 -2.70 1.46
C ARG A 99 4.92 -1.66 2.51
N ALA A 100 5.13 -0.41 2.11
CA ALA A 100 5.40 0.70 3.01
C ALA A 100 4.26 0.89 4.03
N ALA A 101 3.02 0.65 3.61
CA ALA A 101 1.83 0.67 4.45
C ALA A 101 1.61 -0.60 5.30
N GLY A 102 2.48 -1.60 5.20
CA GLY A 102 2.33 -2.87 5.89
C GLY A 102 1.31 -3.84 5.27
N LEU A 103 0.74 -3.53 4.09
CA LEU A 103 0.03 -4.53 3.28
C LEU A 103 1.05 -5.49 2.68
N ARG A 104 1.27 -6.61 3.37
CA ARG A 104 1.92 -7.78 2.75
C ARG A 104 0.86 -8.56 2.01
N ALA A 105 1.09 -8.83 0.72
CA ALA A 105 0.39 -9.92 0.05
C ALA A 105 0.55 -11.17 0.94
N ALA A 106 -0.54 -11.90 1.17
CA ALA A 106 -0.56 -13.08 2.02
C ALA A 106 0.27 -14.23 1.40
N THR A 107 1.58 -14.07 1.37
CA THR A 107 2.53 -15.14 1.16
C THR A 107 2.86 -15.67 2.55
N ASN A 108 2.19 -16.76 2.92
CA ASN A 108 2.35 -17.53 4.16
C ASN A 108 2.09 -16.75 5.45
N ALA A 109 0.81 -16.49 5.74
CA ALA A 109 0.36 -16.53 7.12
C ALA A 109 0.41 -17.98 7.60
N THR A 110 1.61 -18.48 7.91
CA THR A 110 1.72 -19.58 8.86
C THR A 110 1.24 -19.00 10.18
N ALA A 111 -0.04 -19.19 10.46
CA ALA A 111 -0.57 -19.05 11.79
C ALA A 111 0.16 -20.07 12.66
N GLU A 112 1.31 -19.69 13.22
CA GLU A 112 1.78 -20.28 14.47
C GLU A 112 0.78 -19.85 15.54
N ALA A 113 -0.30 -20.62 15.64
CA ALA A 113 -1.14 -20.62 16.82
C ALA A 113 -0.27 -21.10 17.98
N SER A 114 0.17 -20.17 18.84
CA SER A 114 0.66 -20.52 20.17
C SER A 114 -0.39 -21.36 20.90
N PRO A 115 -0.06 -22.58 21.37
CA PRO A 115 -0.99 -23.40 22.12
C PRO A 115 -0.86 -23.05 23.60
N GLU A 116 -1.48 -21.98 24.07
CA GLU A 116 -1.68 -21.79 25.51
C GLU A 116 -3.04 -21.16 25.79
N MET A 117 -4.01 -22.01 26.13
CA MET A 117 -5.02 -21.63 27.11
C MET A 117 -5.56 -22.87 27.80
N GLY A 118 -5.18 -23.00 29.07
CA GLY A 118 -5.55 -24.10 29.94
C GLY A 118 -7.06 -24.24 30.08
N LYS A 119 -7.50 -25.50 30.11
CA LYS A 119 -8.79 -25.90 30.68
C LYS A 119 -8.52 -26.62 31.99
N SER A 120 -8.51 -25.84 33.07
CA SER A 120 -8.80 -26.32 34.41
C SER A 120 -10.29 -26.09 34.68
N ILE A 121 -11.11 -27.15 34.63
CA ILE A 121 -12.48 -27.31 35.18
C ILE A 121 -12.97 -28.71 34.73
N THR A 122 -13.60 -29.61 35.48
CA THR A 122 -14.20 -29.63 36.82
C THR A 122 -14.50 -31.10 37.19
N THR A 123 -14.45 -31.40 38.49
CA THR A 123 -14.74 -32.64 39.24
C THR A 123 -16.11 -33.29 38.95
N PRO A 124 -16.28 -34.61 39.11
CA PRO A 124 -17.56 -35.22 39.52
C PRO A 124 -17.74 -35.25 41.05
#